data_AF-A0A177U5I4-F1
#
_entry.id   AF-A0A177U5I4-F1
#
_cell.length_a   1.000
_cell.length_b   1.000
_cell.length_c   1.000
_cell.angle_alpha   90.00
_cell.angle_beta   90.00
_cell.angle_gamma   90.00
#
_symmetry.space_group_name_H-M   'P 1'
#
loop_
_entity.id
_entity.type
_entity.pdbx_description
1 polymer ?
#
loop_
_entity_poly.entity_id
_entity_poly.type
_entity_poly.pdbx_seq_one_letter_code
_entity_poly.pdbx_strand_id
1 'polypeptide(L)'
;MVTLHPSFATISLLLLATLATSVCPSPVSADARSNLRRGPSTPFNSAVSPESHLLKSRGTLVNLNLTNILSAPDPGLALGQSLSGSSKTVDPLPSSSVSLFPKPNNDAPVPLPAELKETIVRKTLMYAGAAYCPSVSAGNWTCGRYCDANPDFVIGYSGGDGSVKQRFFIGWNPPTREIVVGRQGSDLTQLVSYLYLVGFLPVKLNKEAAQTFSRLPNSSRAASPQIPVGTLADSLKAPLTGPLLSDFALVNLGFQTAWAQTYAEVKQQVQLQLAAHPDAVRVFVTGHSLGATIAVLDAIALRDVVPTEIQVEVSVTGQPRLGNPVFAALLDQLVDNPSQNFVYNRITNHADIFPHLFPMITGYQHSSNEIWIPTANSTSSTPAVLCPGRENTNCADSQTQLDIKEHPGPYFGVKVEYPGCADA
;
A
#
# COMPACT_ATOMS: atom_id res chain seq x y z
N MET A 1 24.08 25.96 3.38
CA MET A 1 23.10 26.86 2.76
C MET A 1 22.99 26.49 1.29
N VAL A 2 21.98 25.69 0.96
CA VAL A 2 21.55 25.44 -0.42
C VAL A 2 20.07 25.79 -0.42
N THR A 3 19.71 26.77 -1.24
CA THR A 3 18.36 27.33 -1.37
C THR A 3 17.43 26.30 -2.00
N LEU A 4 16.51 25.74 -1.20
CA LEU A 4 15.39 24.93 -1.67
C LEU A 4 14.34 25.84 -2.32
N HIS A 5 14.05 25.61 -3.60
CA HIS A 5 13.06 26.36 -4.36
C HIS A 5 11.63 25.92 -3.96
N PRO A 6 10.61 26.81 -3.89
CA PRO A 6 9.28 26.51 -3.33
C PRO A 6 8.36 25.69 -4.24
N SER A 7 8.90 24.92 -5.18
CA SER A 7 8.15 24.40 -6.32
C SER A 7 7.41 23.08 -6.09
N PHE A 8 7.58 22.42 -4.93
CA PHE A 8 7.12 21.03 -4.75
C PHE A 8 5.75 20.88 -4.06
N ALA A 9 5.37 21.78 -3.15
CA ALA A 9 4.02 21.79 -2.60
C ALA A 9 2.99 22.22 -3.66
N THR A 10 3.40 23.08 -4.59
CA THR A 10 2.58 23.54 -5.70
C THR A 10 2.46 22.51 -6.81
N ILE A 11 3.47 21.69 -7.13
CA ILE A 11 3.31 20.65 -8.17
C ILE A 11 2.38 19.52 -7.71
N SER A 12 2.48 19.06 -6.45
CA SER A 12 1.54 18.06 -5.91
C SER A 12 0.11 18.58 -5.76
N LEU A 13 -0.09 19.85 -5.38
CA LEU A 13 -1.44 20.46 -5.38
C LEU A 13 -1.92 20.90 -6.76
N LEU A 14 -1.05 21.31 -7.70
CA LEU A 14 -1.44 21.68 -9.07
C LEU A 14 -1.81 20.45 -9.88
N LEU A 15 -1.16 19.29 -9.68
CA LEU A 15 -1.64 18.03 -10.26
C LEU A 15 -3.05 17.68 -9.75
N LEU A 16 -3.39 18.08 -8.52
CA LEU A 16 -4.76 17.97 -7.99
C LEU A 16 -5.73 19.04 -8.54
N ALA A 17 -5.25 20.24 -8.89
CA ALA A 17 -6.11 21.36 -9.31
C ALA A 17 -6.32 21.47 -10.83
N THR A 18 -5.35 21.11 -11.67
CA THR A 18 -5.49 21.17 -13.15
C THR A 18 -6.30 20.00 -13.71
N LEU A 19 -6.49 18.92 -12.94
CA LEU A 19 -7.32 17.78 -13.31
C LEU A 19 -8.78 17.89 -12.86
N ALA A 20 -9.14 18.93 -12.08
CA ALA A 20 -10.51 19.21 -11.66
C ALA A 20 -11.30 20.11 -12.64
N THR A 21 -10.64 20.76 -13.61
CA THR A 21 -11.26 21.77 -14.49
C THR A 21 -11.59 21.27 -15.91
N SER A 22 -11.30 20.01 -16.25
CA SER A 22 -11.52 19.47 -17.61
C SER A 22 -12.81 18.66 -17.80
N VAL A 23 -13.80 18.77 -16.90
CA VAL A 23 -15.13 18.19 -17.13
C VAL A 23 -16.21 19.28 -17.09
N CYS A 24 -16.30 20.02 -18.18
CA CYS A 24 -17.55 20.62 -18.64
C CYS A 24 -17.81 20.05 -20.05
N PRO A 25 -18.91 19.32 -20.30
CA PRO A 25 -19.25 18.95 -21.66
C PRO A 25 -19.77 20.19 -22.39
N SER A 26 -19.03 20.65 -23.40
CA SER A 26 -19.57 21.60 -24.38
C SER A 26 -20.35 20.83 -25.46
N PRO A 27 -21.42 21.44 -26.00
CA PRO A 27 -22.46 20.72 -26.76
C PRO A 27 -21.99 20.36 -28.17
N VAL A 28 -22.33 19.14 -28.59
CA VAL A 28 -22.14 18.68 -29.97
C VAL A 28 -23.12 19.40 -30.89
N SER A 29 -22.59 20.08 -31.91
CA SER A 29 -23.35 20.56 -33.07
C SER A 29 -23.68 19.37 -33.97
N ALA A 30 -24.98 19.12 -34.18
CA ALA A 30 -25.46 18.16 -35.15
C ALA A 30 -26.15 18.92 -36.29
N ASP A 31 -25.56 18.85 -37.48
CA ASP A 31 -26.15 19.35 -38.71
C ASP A 31 -26.25 18.18 -39.70
N ALA A 32 -27.44 17.58 -39.79
CA ALA A 32 -27.84 16.76 -40.93
C ALA A 32 -29.37 16.68 -41.00
N ARG A 33 -29.90 17.17 -42.13
CA ARG A 33 -31.30 17.24 -42.51
C ARG A 33 -32.00 15.87 -42.49
N SER A 34 -33.24 15.85 -42.00
CA SER A 34 -34.30 15.02 -42.59
C SER A 34 -35.69 15.60 -42.34
N ASN A 35 -36.44 15.79 -43.43
CA ASN A 35 -37.86 16.16 -43.45
C ASN A 35 -38.75 15.03 -42.89
N LEU A 36 -39.82 15.36 -42.15
CA LEU A 36 -41.24 15.03 -42.47
C LEU A 36 -42.18 15.04 -41.23
N ARG A 37 -43.20 15.93 -41.33
CA ARG A 37 -44.64 15.81 -41.00
C ARG A 37 -45.17 15.56 -39.56
N ARG A 38 -45.82 16.63 -39.06
CA ARG A 38 -47.08 16.80 -38.27
C ARG A 38 -47.91 15.58 -37.80
N GLY A 39 -48.38 15.65 -36.55
CA GLY A 39 -49.70 15.16 -36.06
C GLY A 39 -49.89 15.36 -34.54
N PRO A 40 -51.08 15.76 -33.99
CA PRO A 40 -51.19 16.39 -32.64
C PRO A 40 -51.98 15.61 -31.55
N SER A 41 -51.86 16.14 -30.30
CA SER A 41 -52.84 16.26 -29.19
C SER A 41 -53.19 15.12 -28.19
N THR A 42 -52.69 15.28 -26.93
CA THR A 42 -53.36 15.32 -25.57
C THR A 42 -54.17 14.11 -24.99
N PRO A 43 -54.51 14.04 -23.66
CA PRO A 43 -53.94 14.63 -22.41
C PRO A 43 -53.90 13.68 -21.14
N PHE A 44 -53.46 14.23 -19.98
CA PHE A 44 -53.85 13.98 -18.55
C PHE A 44 -52.83 13.43 -17.50
N ASN A 45 -52.51 14.33 -16.54
CA ASN A 45 -52.23 14.27 -15.07
C ASN A 45 -51.56 13.07 -14.38
N SER A 46 -50.51 13.32 -13.57
CA SER A 46 -50.64 13.75 -12.14
C SER A 46 -49.28 13.93 -11.41
N ALA A 47 -49.09 15.15 -10.87
CA ALA A 47 -48.61 15.53 -9.53
C ALA A 47 -47.27 15.08 -8.89
N VAL A 48 -46.68 16.12 -8.25
CA VAL A 48 -45.82 16.20 -7.04
C VAL A 48 -44.30 16.36 -7.23
N SER A 49 -43.85 17.56 -6.87
CA SER A 49 -42.47 17.98 -6.59
C SER A 49 -42.37 18.31 -5.09
N PRO A 50 -41.20 18.17 -4.45
CA PRO A 50 -40.87 19.06 -3.34
C PRO A 50 -39.50 19.76 -3.47
N GLU A 51 -39.50 20.97 -2.95
CA GLU A 51 -38.49 22.02 -2.95
C GLU A 51 -37.19 21.68 -2.20
N SER A 52 -36.12 22.41 -2.57
CA SER A 52 -34.81 22.43 -1.94
C SER A 52 -34.77 23.40 -0.74
N HIS A 53 -34.37 22.91 0.42
CA HIS A 53 -34.01 23.75 1.57
C HIS A 53 -32.49 23.96 1.65
N LEU A 54 -32.07 25.21 1.42
CA LEU A 54 -30.75 25.75 1.69
C LEU A 54 -30.56 25.97 3.21
N LEU A 55 -29.55 25.34 3.81
CA LEU A 55 -29.07 25.63 5.16
C LEU A 55 -27.72 26.36 5.11
N LYS A 56 -27.72 27.62 5.56
CA LYS A 56 -26.53 28.45 5.79
C LYS A 56 -25.74 27.93 7.00
N SER A 57 -24.51 27.47 6.77
CA SER A 57 -23.52 27.26 7.84
C SER A 57 -22.65 28.52 7.98
N ARG A 58 -22.69 29.14 9.17
CA ARG A 58 -21.75 30.18 9.60
C ARG A 58 -20.51 29.48 10.17
N GLY A 59 -19.42 29.44 9.39
CA GLY A 59 -18.09 29.07 9.88
C GLY A 59 -17.27 30.33 10.19
N THR A 60 -16.77 30.43 11.42
CA THR A 60 -15.80 31.45 11.83
C THR A 60 -14.48 31.16 11.11
N LEU A 61 -14.11 32.01 10.15
CA LEU A 61 -12.80 31.95 9.48
C LEU A 61 -11.70 32.31 10.49
N VAL A 62 -10.87 31.33 10.85
CA VAL A 62 -9.57 31.60 11.46
C VAL A 62 -8.67 32.16 10.35
N ASN A 63 -8.35 33.46 10.42
CA ASN A 63 -7.41 34.10 9.51
C ASN A 63 -5.99 33.58 9.80
N LEU A 64 -5.59 32.51 9.11
CA LEU A 64 -4.22 32.01 9.11
C LEU A 64 -3.35 32.92 8.25
N ASN A 65 -2.31 33.52 8.84
CA ASN A 65 -1.38 34.37 8.12
C ASN A 65 -0.31 33.51 7.43
N LEU A 66 -0.61 33.02 6.22
CA LEU A 66 0.23 32.08 5.46
C LEU A 66 1.67 32.57 5.24
N THR A 67 1.89 33.89 5.16
CA THR A 67 3.23 34.44 4.92
C THR A 67 4.19 34.18 6.07
N ASN A 68 3.72 34.16 7.32
CA ASN A 68 4.58 33.84 8.46
C ASN A 68 4.87 32.34 8.57
N ILE A 69 3.93 31.47 8.16
CA ILE A 69 4.07 30.00 8.18
C ILE A 69 5.06 29.56 7.09
N LEU A 70 4.97 30.16 5.91
CA LEU A 70 5.85 29.84 4.77
C LEU A 70 7.25 30.45 4.90
N SER A 71 7.44 31.39 5.82
CA SER A 71 8.74 32.01 6.12
C SER A 71 9.47 31.34 7.29
N ALA A 72 8.83 30.35 7.95
CA ALA A 72 9.41 29.67 9.09
C ALA A 72 10.45 28.62 8.64
N PRO A 73 11.54 28.40 9.40
CA PRO A 73 12.53 27.36 9.11
C PRO A 73 11.93 25.95 9.06
N ASP A 74 10.78 25.75 9.72
CA ASP A 74 9.97 24.54 9.67
C ASP A 74 8.47 24.93 9.55
N PRO A 75 7.91 24.93 8.34
CA PRO A 75 6.51 25.28 8.10
C PRO A 75 5.51 24.30 8.74
N GLY A 76 5.91 23.04 8.95
CA GLY A 76 5.08 22.02 9.59
C GLY A 76 4.94 22.26 11.09
N LEU A 77 6.04 22.64 11.75
CA LEU A 77 6.05 23.02 13.15
C LEU A 77 5.28 24.33 13.39
N ALA A 78 5.41 25.31 12.49
CA ALA A 78 4.70 26.58 12.55
C ALA A 78 3.18 26.41 12.36
N LEU A 79 2.76 25.52 11.45
CA LEU A 79 1.35 25.16 11.27
C LEU A 79 0.81 24.42 12.52
N GLY A 80 1.60 23.49 13.08
CA GLY A 80 1.25 22.77 14.30
C GLY A 80 1.04 23.70 15.51
N GLN A 81 1.94 24.66 15.73
CA GLN A 81 1.81 25.66 16.80
C GLN A 81 0.64 26.62 16.58
N SER A 82 0.32 26.97 15.33
CA SER A 82 -0.83 27.84 15.01
C SER A 82 -2.18 27.15 15.20
N LEU A 83 -2.21 25.81 15.16
CA LEU A 83 -3.42 25.01 15.35
C LEU A 83 -3.57 24.53 16.81
N SER A 84 -2.49 24.44 17.59
CA SER A 84 -2.48 23.82 18.92
C SER A 84 -2.72 24.79 20.08
N GLY A 85 -3.47 25.89 19.90
CA GLY A 85 -3.61 27.01 20.85
C GLY A 85 -3.88 26.68 22.33
N SER A 86 -2.88 26.20 23.06
CA SER A 86 -2.85 26.09 24.52
C SER A 86 -1.43 25.92 25.04
N SER A 87 -0.97 26.97 25.69
CA SER A 87 0.03 26.91 26.76
C SER A 87 -0.63 26.25 27.97
N LYS A 88 -0.05 25.16 28.50
CA LYS A 88 0.00 24.88 29.94
C LYS A 88 0.97 23.73 30.26
N THR A 89 1.69 23.96 31.34
CA THR A 89 2.76 23.25 32.03
C THR A 89 2.47 21.78 32.37
N VAL A 90 3.48 20.91 32.28
CA VAL A 90 3.46 19.54 32.85
C VAL A 90 4.75 19.29 33.63
N ASP A 91 4.59 18.89 34.90
CA ASP A 91 5.64 18.43 35.81
C ASP A 91 6.17 17.02 35.44
N PRO A 92 7.37 16.63 35.89
CA PRO A 92 8.12 15.53 35.28
C PRO A 92 7.91 14.18 35.99
N LEU A 93 7.74 13.09 35.22
CA LEU A 93 8.15 11.73 35.62
C LEU A 93 8.31 10.82 34.37
N PRO A 94 9.00 9.67 34.49
CA PRO A 94 10.25 9.34 33.82
C PRO A 94 10.10 8.91 32.35
N SER A 95 11.17 9.17 31.61
CA SER A 95 11.39 8.96 30.19
C SER A 95 11.13 7.52 29.71
N SER A 96 9.98 7.35 29.07
CA SER A 96 9.81 6.44 27.93
C SER A 96 8.95 7.16 26.91
N SER A 97 9.49 8.24 26.36
CA SER A 97 8.82 9.09 25.37
C SER A 97 8.69 8.35 24.05
N VAL A 98 7.57 7.64 23.86
CA VAL A 98 7.11 7.28 22.52
C VAL A 98 6.63 8.58 21.88
N SER A 99 7.43 9.11 20.95
CA SER A 99 7.16 10.38 20.30
C SER A 99 5.92 10.29 19.41
N LEU A 100 5.07 11.31 19.51
CA LEU A 100 3.72 11.47 18.92
C LEU A 100 3.71 11.67 17.39
N PHE A 101 4.86 11.59 16.77
CA PHE A 101 5.10 11.25 15.36
C PHE A 101 6.40 10.47 15.48
N PRO A 102 6.53 9.22 15.01
CA PRO A 102 7.86 8.64 14.95
C PRO A 102 8.68 9.64 14.13
N LYS A 103 9.68 10.27 14.76
CA LYS A 103 10.66 11.02 14.00
C LYS A 103 11.09 10.08 12.87
N PRO A 104 11.15 10.58 11.62
CA PRO A 104 11.72 9.79 10.54
C PRO A 104 13.01 9.15 11.06
N ASN A 105 13.18 7.85 10.83
CA ASN A 105 14.37 7.17 11.33
C ASN A 105 15.57 7.75 10.55
N ASN A 106 16.62 8.16 11.26
CA ASN A 106 17.81 8.75 10.66
C ASN A 106 19.05 7.90 10.97
N ASP A 107 18.86 6.66 11.40
CA ASP A 107 19.94 5.70 11.58
C ASP A 107 20.56 5.39 10.22
N ALA A 108 21.87 5.15 10.22
CA ALA A 108 22.61 4.86 9.00
C ALA A 108 22.13 3.53 8.39
N PRO A 109 21.88 3.47 7.06
CA PRO A 109 21.58 2.23 6.38
C PRO A 109 22.74 1.24 6.48
N VAL A 110 22.41 -0.05 6.60
CA VAL A 110 23.39 -1.13 6.76
C VAL A 110 23.50 -1.91 5.45
N PRO A 111 24.68 -2.38 5.01
CA PRO A 111 24.80 -3.20 3.80
C PRO A 111 23.87 -4.43 3.82
N LEU A 112 23.21 -4.69 2.70
CA LEU A 112 22.36 -5.87 2.53
C LEU A 112 23.21 -7.15 2.49
N PRO A 113 22.93 -8.18 3.31
CA PRO A 113 23.61 -9.48 3.23
C PRO A 113 23.46 -10.14 1.85
N ALA A 114 24.51 -10.83 1.40
CA ALA A 114 24.56 -11.43 0.06
C ALA A 114 23.50 -12.53 -0.12
N GLU A 115 23.26 -13.32 0.92
CA GLU A 115 22.30 -14.43 0.94
C GLU A 115 20.86 -13.92 0.84
N LEU A 116 20.57 -12.80 1.52
CA LEU A 116 19.25 -12.16 1.43
C LEU A 116 19.04 -11.55 0.04
N LYS A 117 20.07 -10.92 -0.53
CA LYS A 117 20.03 -10.42 -1.91
C LYS A 117 19.79 -11.55 -2.92
N GLU A 118 20.49 -12.68 -2.77
CA GLU A 118 20.29 -13.84 -3.64
C GLU A 118 18.86 -14.39 -3.53
N THR A 119 18.33 -14.47 -2.31
CA THR A 119 16.93 -14.86 -2.08
C THR A 119 15.97 -13.91 -2.78
N ILE A 120 16.15 -12.59 -2.66
CA ILE A 120 15.32 -11.61 -3.37
C ILE A 120 15.36 -11.85 -4.88
N VAL A 121 16.56 -12.02 -5.44
CA VAL A 121 16.75 -12.16 -6.89
C VAL A 121 16.15 -13.46 -7.42
N ARG A 122 16.37 -14.59 -6.74
CA ARG A 122 15.93 -15.91 -7.23
C ARG A 122 14.47 -16.25 -6.89
N LYS A 123 13.92 -15.63 -5.85
CA LYS A 123 12.61 -15.96 -5.28
C LYS A 123 11.63 -14.80 -5.41
N THR A 124 11.85 -13.71 -4.68
CA THR A 124 10.91 -12.58 -4.60
C THR A 124 10.62 -11.99 -5.98
N LEU A 125 11.66 -11.61 -6.72
CA LEU A 125 11.50 -10.96 -8.03
C LEU A 125 10.92 -11.93 -9.07
N MET A 126 11.28 -13.20 -8.98
CA MET A 126 10.85 -14.22 -9.95
C MET A 126 9.37 -14.56 -9.79
N TYR A 127 8.92 -14.83 -8.57
CA TYR A 127 7.50 -15.07 -8.31
C TYR A 127 6.63 -13.82 -8.50
N ALA A 128 7.11 -12.63 -8.11
CA ALA A 128 6.38 -11.38 -8.37
C ALA A 128 6.26 -11.08 -9.88
N GLY A 129 7.32 -11.31 -10.65
CA GLY A 129 7.31 -11.16 -12.12
C GLY A 129 6.40 -12.18 -12.81
N ALA A 130 6.45 -13.44 -12.38
CA ALA A 130 5.61 -14.52 -12.90
C ALA A 130 4.10 -14.22 -12.77
N ALA A 131 3.69 -13.48 -11.73
CA ALA A 131 2.29 -13.10 -11.52
C ALA A 131 1.68 -12.25 -12.65
N TYR A 132 2.52 -11.58 -13.45
CA TYR A 132 2.08 -10.80 -14.62
C TYR A 132 1.92 -11.62 -15.90
N CYS A 133 2.31 -12.89 -15.90
CA CYS A 133 2.41 -13.69 -17.12
C CYS A 133 1.10 -14.45 -17.44
N PRO A 134 0.60 -14.39 -18.69
CA PRO A 134 -0.65 -15.06 -19.07
C PRO A 134 -0.62 -16.58 -18.88
N SER A 135 0.52 -17.22 -19.12
CA SER A 135 0.72 -18.66 -18.91
C SER A 135 0.47 -19.08 -17.47
N VAL A 136 1.02 -18.33 -16.50
CA VAL A 136 0.81 -18.55 -15.06
C VAL A 136 -0.65 -18.33 -14.69
N SER A 137 -1.29 -17.32 -15.27
CA SER A 137 -2.74 -17.08 -15.10
C SER A 137 -3.58 -18.25 -15.63
N ALA A 138 -3.11 -18.94 -16.67
CA ALA A 138 -3.74 -20.14 -17.22
C ALA A 138 -3.37 -21.43 -16.48
N GLY A 139 -2.60 -21.34 -15.38
CA GLY A 139 -2.17 -22.49 -14.58
C GLY A 139 -0.94 -23.22 -15.12
N ASN A 140 -0.20 -22.62 -16.06
CA ASN A 140 1.01 -23.22 -16.62
C ASN A 140 2.28 -22.48 -16.17
N TRP A 141 3.25 -23.22 -15.61
CA TRP A 141 4.51 -22.66 -15.14
C TRP A 141 5.54 -22.50 -16.28
N THR A 142 5.18 -21.69 -17.28
CA THR A 142 6.02 -21.41 -18.45
C THR A 142 6.09 -19.91 -18.71
N CYS A 143 7.07 -19.23 -18.11
CA CYS A 143 7.14 -17.77 -18.07
C CYS A 143 8.59 -17.26 -18.22
N GLY A 144 9.35 -17.97 -19.06
CA GLY A 144 10.79 -17.79 -19.31
C GLY A 144 11.57 -17.57 -18.03
N ARG A 145 12.40 -16.53 -17.99
CA ARG A 145 13.34 -16.26 -16.89
C ARG A 145 12.73 -16.33 -15.48
N TYR A 146 11.46 -15.98 -15.31
CA TYR A 146 10.80 -16.02 -14.00
C TYR A 146 10.50 -17.45 -13.54
N CYS A 147 10.04 -18.31 -14.46
CA CYS A 147 9.74 -19.71 -14.18
C CYS A 147 11.01 -20.56 -14.16
N ASP A 148 11.97 -20.28 -15.05
CA ASP A 148 13.24 -21.00 -15.17
C ASP A 148 14.12 -20.86 -13.92
N ALA A 149 13.89 -19.82 -13.12
CA ALA A 149 14.57 -19.65 -11.83
C ALA A 149 14.09 -20.65 -10.76
N ASN A 150 12.87 -21.19 -10.89
CA ASN A 150 12.26 -22.16 -10.00
C ASN A 150 11.53 -23.24 -10.82
N PRO A 151 12.27 -24.09 -11.56
CA PRO A 151 11.68 -24.98 -12.57
C PRO A 151 10.82 -26.10 -11.96
N ASP A 152 11.07 -26.46 -10.70
CA ASP A 152 10.33 -27.50 -9.97
C ASP A 152 9.03 -26.99 -9.33
N PHE A 153 8.75 -25.69 -9.41
CA PHE A 153 7.52 -25.13 -8.86
C PHE A 153 6.30 -25.60 -9.67
N VAL A 154 5.29 -26.08 -8.95
CA VAL A 154 4.04 -26.57 -9.53
C VAL A 154 2.90 -25.67 -9.09
N ILE A 155 2.22 -25.04 -10.05
CA ILE A 155 0.98 -24.31 -9.78
C ILE A 155 -0.09 -25.32 -9.34
N GLY A 156 -0.65 -25.10 -8.16
CA GLY A 156 -1.83 -25.82 -7.69
C GLY A 156 -3.13 -25.09 -8.04
N TYR A 157 -3.12 -23.76 -8.07
CA TYR A 157 -4.27 -22.95 -8.39
C TYR A 157 -3.89 -21.57 -8.95
N SER A 158 -4.63 -21.07 -9.93
CA SER A 158 -4.57 -19.68 -10.40
C SER A 158 -5.97 -19.09 -10.43
N GLY A 159 -6.10 -17.83 -10.00
CA GLY A 159 -7.38 -17.15 -9.89
C GLY A 159 -7.31 -15.66 -10.19
N GLY A 160 -8.46 -14.99 -10.13
CA GLY A 160 -8.63 -13.60 -10.53
C GLY A 160 -8.82 -13.41 -12.03
N ASP A 161 -9.32 -12.25 -12.43
CA ASP A 161 -9.57 -11.89 -13.83
C ASP A 161 -8.57 -10.83 -14.35
N GLY A 162 -7.84 -10.17 -13.44
CA GLY A 162 -6.91 -9.08 -13.76
C GLY A 162 -7.60 -7.73 -13.98
N SER A 163 -8.88 -7.63 -13.60
CA SER A 163 -9.69 -6.41 -13.70
C SER A 163 -10.33 -6.10 -12.36
N VAL A 164 -11.46 -6.72 -12.05
CA VAL A 164 -12.17 -6.53 -10.78
C VAL A 164 -11.41 -7.28 -9.70
N LYS A 165 -11.05 -8.54 -9.98
CA LYS A 165 -10.28 -9.40 -9.08
C LYS A 165 -8.84 -9.50 -9.57
N GLN A 166 -7.92 -8.98 -8.78
CA GLN A 166 -6.50 -9.10 -9.10
C GLN A 166 -6.07 -10.55 -9.25
N ARG A 167 -5.22 -10.83 -10.25
CA ARG A 167 -4.76 -12.20 -10.48
C ARG A 167 -3.82 -12.65 -9.38
N PHE A 168 -3.85 -13.94 -9.12
CA PHE A 168 -2.96 -14.60 -8.20
C PHE A 168 -2.72 -16.04 -8.62
N PHE A 169 -1.63 -16.61 -8.14
CA PHE A 169 -1.36 -18.03 -8.24
C PHE A 169 -0.88 -18.58 -6.90
N ILE A 170 -1.12 -19.86 -6.69
CA ILE A 170 -0.72 -20.61 -5.50
C ILE A 170 -0.15 -21.94 -5.96
N GLY A 171 0.95 -22.38 -5.36
CA GLY A 171 1.56 -23.65 -5.70
C GLY A 171 2.59 -24.13 -4.71
N TRP A 172 3.21 -25.25 -5.04
CA TRP A 172 4.21 -25.93 -4.21
C TRP A 172 5.59 -25.86 -4.87
N ASN A 173 6.62 -25.52 -4.10
CA ASN A 173 8.01 -25.63 -4.49
C ASN A 173 8.69 -26.76 -3.69
N PRO A 174 8.87 -27.97 -4.26
CA PRO A 174 9.43 -29.10 -3.52
C PRO A 174 10.87 -28.87 -3.00
N PRO A 175 11.83 -28.34 -3.79
CA PRO A 175 13.19 -28.09 -3.32
C PRO A 175 13.28 -27.22 -2.05
N THR A 176 12.47 -26.17 -1.94
CA THR A 176 12.46 -25.26 -0.78
C THR A 176 11.41 -25.63 0.26
N ARG A 177 10.59 -26.64 -0.02
CA ARG A 177 9.46 -27.12 0.78
C ARG A 177 8.52 -25.98 1.20
N GLU A 178 8.11 -25.16 0.25
CA GLU A 178 7.25 -24.01 0.53
C GLU A 178 6.03 -23.93 -0.38
N ILE A 179 4.91 -23.51 0.22
CA ILE A 179 3.75 -23.05 -0.53
C ILE A 179 4.02 -21.61 -0.95
N VAL A 180 3.87 -21.29 -2.23
CA VAL A 180 4.06 -19.92 -2.74
C VAL A 180 2.73 -19.32 -3.14
N VAL A 181 2.50 -18.06 -2.77
CA VAL A 181 1.38 -17.22 -3.20
C VAL A 181 1.95 -15.99 -3.92
N GLY A 182 1.67 -15.87 -5.21
CA GLY A 182 2.07 -14.70 -6.00
C GLY A 182 0.88 -13.81 -6.33
N ARG A 183 1.03 -12.50 -6.15
CA ARG A 183 0.00 -11.48 -6.44
C ARG A 183 0.39 -10.59 -7.61
N GLN A 184 -0.48 -10.49 -8.60
CA GLN A 184 -0.35 -9.53 -9.68
C GLN A 184 -0.57 -8.11 -9.12
N GLY A 185 0.25 -7.16 -9.58
CA GLY A 185 -0.07 -5.74 -9.43
C GLY A 185 -0.94 -5.25 -10.57
N SER A 186 -0.87 -3.95 -10.85
CA SER A 186 -1.64 -3.34 -11.95
C SER A 186 -0.73 -3.02 -13.15
N ASP A 187 -1.36 -2.88 -14.31
CA ASP A 187 -0.80 -2.10 -15.42
C ASP A 187 -0.64 -0.63 -14.97
N LEU A 188 0.54 -0.05 -15.12
CA LEU A 188 0.83 1.33 -14.72
C LEU A 188 -0.10 2.36 -15.39
N THR A 189 -0.60 2.07 -16.60
CA THR A 189 -1.56 2.93 -17.31
C THR A 189 -2.96 2.89 -16.68
N GLN A 190 -3.35 1.74 -16.12
CA GLN A 190 -4.62 1.56 -15.42
C GLN A 190 -4.53 1.89 -13.92
N LEU A 191 -3.33 1.80 -13.34
CA LEU A 191 -3.07 2.08 -11.94
C LEU A 191 -3.26 3.55 -11.60
N VAL A 192 -2.86 4.44 -12.52
CA VAL A 192 -3.17 5.87 -12.44
C VAL A 192 -4.69 6.09 -12.38
N SER A 193 -5.46 5.41 -13.23
CA SER A 193 -6.94 5.41 -13.21
C SER A 193 -7.54 4.81 -11.92
N TYR A 194 -6.91 3.79 -11.34
CA TYR A 194 -7.33 3.18 -10.08
C TYR A 194 -7.05 4.07 -8.87
N LEU A 195 -5.90 4.78 -8.87
CA LEU A 195 -5.55 5.81 -7.89
C LEU A 195 -6.50 7.02 -7.97
N TYR A 196 -7.07 7.31 -9.16
CA TYR A 196 -8.14 8.29 -9.33
C TYR A 196 -9.50 7.81 -8.79
N LEU A 197 -9.83 6.51 -8.87
CA LEU A 197 -11.15 5.96 -8.55
C LEU A 197 -11.31 5.47 -7.10
N VAL A 198 -10.27 4.87 -6.53
CA VAL A 198 -10.34 4.20 -5.23
C VAL A 198 -9.49 4.98 -4.24
N GLY A 199 -10.09 6.08 -3.82
CA GLY A 199 -9.41 7.20 -3.20
C GLY A 199 -8.64 6.86 -1.93
N PHE A 200 -7.86 7.85 -1.51
CA PHE A 200 -7.13 8.03 -0.26
C PHE A 200 -7.89 7.70 1.04
N LEU A 201 -9.13 7.22 0.94
CA LEU A 201 -10.03 6.96 2.03
C LEU A 201 -9.51 5.83 2.91
N PRO A 202 -9.27 6.11 4.19
CA PRO A 202 -8.97 5.08 5.17
C PRO A 202 -10.24 4.29 5.51
N VAL A 203 -10.07 3.01 5.79
CA VAL A 203 -11.09 2.13 6.34
C VAL A 203 -10.51 1.33 7.50
N LYS A 204 -11.35 0.92 8.45
CA LYS A 204 -10.94 -0.02 9.50
C LYS A 204 -10.36 -1.29 8.88
N LEU A 205 -9.30 -1.80 9.50
CA LEU A 205 -8.73 -3.09 9.13
C LEU A 205 -9.81 -4.17 9.19
N ASN A 206 -9.88 -4.98 8.15
CA ASN A 206 -10.80 -6.09 8.04
C ASN A 206 -10.58 -7.11 9.17
N LYS A 207 -11.66 -7.76 9.60
CA LYS A 207 -11.68 -8.66 10.76
C LYS A 207 -10.71 -9.83 10.65
N GLU A 208 -10.53 -10.43 9.46
CA GLU A 208 -9.63 -11.57 9.27
C GLU A 208 -8.16 -11.17 9.50
N ALA A 209 -7.74 -10.01 8.99
CA ALA A 209 -6.41 -9.48 9.27
C ALA A 209 -6.27 -8.98 10.73
N ALA A 210 -7.29 -8.29 11.24
CA ALA A 210 -7.30 -7.78 12.61
C ALA A 210 -7.22 -8.90 13.67
N GLN A 211 -7.82 -10.06 13.38
CA GLN A 211 -7.76 -11.24 14.25
C GLN A 211 -6.32 -11.75 14.45
N THR A 212 -5.45 -11.60 13.45
CA THR A 212 -4.03 -11.97 13.60
C THR A 212 -3.38 -11.13 14.70
N PHE A 213 -3.66 -9.82 14.68
CA PHE A 213 -3.10 -8.87 15.63
C PHE A 213 -3.70 -8.98 17.03
N SER A 214 -4.96 -9.41 17.17
CA SER A 214 -5.59 -9.56 18.49
C SER A 214 -4.89 -10.62 19.37
N ARG A 215 -4.19 -11.57 18.75
CA ARG A 215 -3.44 -12.64 19.42
C ARG A 215 -2.02 -12.21 19.85
N LEU A 216 -1.55 -11.02 19.47
CA LEU A 216 -0.23 -10.53 19.87
C LEU A 216 -0.20 -10.12 21.35
N PRO A 217 0.94 -10.31 22.05
CA PRO A 217 1.11 -9.83 23.42
C PRO A 217 0.86 -8.31 23.51
N ASN A 218 0.22 -7.84 24.57
CA ASN A 218 -0.14 -6.43 24.77
C ASN A 218 -1.11 -5.84 23.72
N SER A 219 -1.83 -6.67 22.94
CA SER A 219 -2.91 -6.22 22.05
C SER A 219 -4.02 -5.47 22.81
N SER A 220 -4.19 -5.80 24.08
CA SER A 220 -4.99 -5.10 25.08
C SER A 220 -4.12 -4.16 25.91
N ARG A 221 -3.91 -2.91 25.45
CA ARG A 221 -3.52 -1.82 26.35
C ARG A 221 -4.61 -0.77 26.44
N ALA A 222 -4.95 -0.49 27.69
CA ALA A 222 -5.99 0.39 28.16
C ALA A 222 -5.81 1.84 27.70
N ALA A 223 -6.96 2.47 27.41
CA ALA A 223 -7.15 3.85 26.97
C ALA A 223 -6.64 4.17 25.55
N SER A 224 -7.54 4.79 24.76
CA SER A 224 -7.35 5.53 23.50
C SER A 224 -5.89 5.65 23.03
N PRO A 225 -5.58 5.31 21.77
CA PRO A 225 -4.21 5.02 21.38
C PRO A 225 -3.30 6.22 21.68
N GLN A 226 -2.30 5.97 22.52
CA GLN A 226 -1.10 6.84 22.62
C GLN A 226 -0.32 6.87 21.29
N ILE A 227 -0.69 6.00 20.35
CA ILE A 227 -0.28 6.03 18.95
C ILE A 227 -1.26 6.93 18.18
N PRO A 228 -0.81 8.06 17.61
CA PRO A 228 -1.66 8.89 16.78
C PRO A 228 -2.25 8.04 15.64
N VAL A 229 -3.57 8.02 15.55
CA VAL A 229 -4.30 7.40 14.44
C VAL A 229 -4.09 8.14 13.10
N GLY A 230 -3.39 9.27 13.15
CA GLY A 230 -3.11 10.16 12.02
C GLY A 230 -4.33 10.99 11.63
N THR A 231 -4.14 11.91 10.67
CA THR A 231 -5.23 12.69 10.03
C THR A 231 -6.23 11.81 9.29
N LEU A 232 -5.91 10.53 9.06
CA LEU A 232 -6.83 9.54 8.50
C LEU A 232 -8.11 9.36 9.32
N ALA A 233 -8.01 9.40 10.66
CA ALA A 233 -9.18 9.24 11.50
C ALA A 233 -10.20 10.38 11.33
N ASP A 234 -9.75 11.58 10.96
CA ASP A 234 -10.62 12.75 10.74
C ASP A 234 -11.52 12.58 9.51
N SER A 235 -11.16 11.68 8.60
CA SER A 235 -11.96 11.36 7.40
C SER A 235 -13.05 10.31 7.65
N LEU A 236 -13.13 9.76 8.87
CA LEU A 236 -14.11 8.73 9.21
C LEU A 236 -15.46 9.35 9.63
N LYS A 237 -16.56 8.71 9.24
CA LYS A 237 -17.92 9.12 9.63
C LYS A 237 -18.22 8.90 11.12
N ALA A 238 -17.43 8.07 11.80
CA ALA A 238 -17.59 7.75 13.20
C ALA A 238 -16.21 7.56 13.86
N PRO A 239 -16.05 7.90 15.16
CA PRO A 239 -14.82 7.67 15.89
C PRO A 239 -14.42 6.18 15.92
N LEU A 240 -13.12 5.94 15.95
CA LEU A 240 -12.58 4.61 16.22
C LEU A 240 -12.80 4.26 17.70
N THR A 241 -13.32 3.06 17.93
CA THR A 241 -13.68 2.55 19.26
C THR A 241 -13.37 1.07 19.30
N GLY A 242 -12.95 0.59 20.47
CA GLY A 242 -12.67 -0.81 20.73
C GLY A 242 -11.60 -1.01 21.79
N PRO A 243 -11.51 -2.21 22.41
CA PRO A 243 -10.54 -2.49 23.46
C PRO A 243 -9.16 -2.90 22.93
N LEU A 244 -9.01 -3.19 21.63
CA LEU A 244 -7.77 -3.68 21.04
C LEU A 244 -7.08 -2.61 20.20
N LEU A 245 -5.76 -2.65 20.12
CA LEU A 245 -5.01 -1.75 19.24
C LEU A 245 -5.39 -1.92 17.76
N SER A 246 -5.76 -3.13 17.34
CA SER A 246 -6.26 -3.42 16.00
C SER A 246 -7.56 -2.69 15.65
N ASP A 247 -8.35 -2.27 16.65
CA ASP A 247 -9.59 -1.51 16.42
C ASP A 247 -9.31 -0.07 15.94
N PHE A 248 -8.06 0.38 16.09
CA PHE A 248 -7.54 1.68 15.66
C PHE A 248 -6.67 1.59 14.39
N ALA A 249 -6.50 0.39 13.83
CA ALA A 249 -5.76 0.18 12.59
C ALA A 249 -6.62 0.61 11.40
N LEU A 250 -6.08 1.53 10.60
CA LEU A 250 -6.66 1.97 9.34
C LEU A 250 -5.77 1.56 8.19
N VAL A 251 -6.39 1.13 7.10
CA VAL A 251 -5.73 0.81 5.83
C VAL A 251 -6.43 1.50 4.67
N ASN A 252 -5.75 1.59 3.54
CA ASN A 252 -6.33 2.12 2.32
C ASN A 252 -7.53 1.26 1.88
N LEU A 253 -8.68 1.91 1.64
CA LEU A 253 -9.91 1.23 1.23
C LEU A 253 -9.75 0.41 -0.04
N GLY A 254 -9.04 0.92 -1.04
CA GLY A 254 -8.86 0.22 -2.31
C GLY A 254 -8.02 -1.04 -2.18
N PHE A 255 -6.90 -0.96 -1.45
CA PHE A 255 -6.05 -2.13 -1.19
C PHE A 255 -6.79 -3.21 -0.41
N GLN A 256 -7.51 -2.83 0.66
CA GLN A 256 -8.28 -3.80 1.42
C GLN A 256 -9.45 -4.39 0.62
N THR A 257 -10.11 -3.58 -0.21
CA THR A 257 -11.21 -4.06 -1.07
C THR A 257 -10.71 -5.08 -2.09
N ALA A 258 -9.59 -4.79 -2.77
CA ALA A 258 -8.99 -5.70 -3.74
C ALA A 258 -8.55 -7.02 -3.08
N TRP A 259 -7.93 -6.95 -1.90
CA TRP A 259 -7.56 -8.11 -1.12
C TRP A 259 -8.78 -8.95 -0.69
N ALA A 260 -9.81 -8.30 -0.10
CA ALA A 260 -10.98 -8.99 0.44
C ALA A 260 -11.78 -9.77 -0.61
N GLN A 261 -11.74 -9.34 -1.88
CA GLN A 261 -12.43 -10.03 -2.98
C GLN A 261 -11.85 -11.43 -3.31
N THR A 262 -10.60 -11.69 -2.94
CA THR A 262 -9.89 -12.94 -3.30
C THR A 262 -9.36 -13.70 -2.08
N TYR A 263 -9.29 -13.07 -0.90
CA TYR A 263 -8.68 -13.69 0.26
C TYR A 263 -9.34 -15.01 0.71
N ALA A 264 -10.67 -15.12 0.64
CA ALA A 264 -11.36 -16.37 1.02
C ALA A 264 -10.90 -17.57 0.18
N GLU A 265 -10.69 -17.35 -1.12
CA GLU A 265 -10.20 -18.34 -2.06
C GLU A 265 -8.72 -18.65 -1.82
N VAL A 266 -7.89 -17.62 -1.63
CA VAL A 266 -6.46 -17.79 -1.30
C VAL A 266 -6.28 -18.58 0.00
N LYS A 267 -7.02 -18.23 1.05
CA LYS A 267 -7.02 -18.95 2.33
C LYS A 267 -7.34 -20.42 2.15
N GLN A 268 -8.42 -20.73 1.42
CA GLN A 268 -8.81 -22.11 1.16
C GLN A 268 -7.72 -22.87 0.40
N GLN A 269 -7.16 -22.29 -0.66
CA GLN A 269 -6.16 -22.95 -1.49
C GLN A 269 -4.83 -23.16 -0.74
N VAL A 270 -4.39 -22.20 0.09
CA VAL A 270 -3.21 -22.40 0.95
C VAL A 270 -3.44 -23.57 1.92
N GLN A 271 -4.62 -23.66 2.54
CA GLN A 271 -4.95 -24.78 3.43
C GLN A 271 -4.96 -26.13 2.69
N LEU A 272 -5.47 -26.17 1.45
CA LEU A 272 -5.43 -27.37 0.61
C LEU A 272 -3.99 -27.78 0.26
N GLN A 273 -3.14 -26.82 -0.09
CA GLN A 273 -1.73 -27.08 -0.38
C GLN A 273 -0.98 -27.58 0.85
N LEU A 274 -1.20 -26.99 2.03
CA LEU A 274 -0.62 -27.46 3.28
C LEU A 274 -1.08 -28.88 3.65
N ALA A 275 -2.33 -29.22 3.37
CA ALA A 275 -2.84 -30.59 3.57
C ALA A 275 -2.22 -31.59 2.59
N ALA A 276 -1.96 -31.19 1.35
CA ALA A 276 -1.33 -32.01 0.32
C ALA A 276 0.19 -32.18 0.55
N HIS A 277 0.83 -31.21 1.21
CA HIS A 277 2.28 -31.15 1.42
C HIS A 277 2.60 -31.00 2.91
N PRO A 278 2.45 -32.08 3.71
CA PRO A 278 2.67 -32.04 5.17
C PRO A 278 4.12 -31.76 5.58
N ASP A 279 5.08 -31.83 4.64
CA ASP A 279 6.48 -31.49 4.83
C ASP A 279 6.81 -30.01 4.57
N ALA A 280 5.80 -29.20 4.22
CA ALA A 280 5.93 -27.75 4.03
C ALA A 280 6.45 -27.07 5.30
N VAL A 281 7.50 -26.26 5.14
CA VAL A 281 8.11 -25.48 6.24
C VAL A 281 7.85 -23.99 6.13
N ARG A 282 7.30 -23.55 4.99
CA ARG A 282 7.06 -22.15 4.72
C ARG A 282 5.84 -21.92 3.82
N VAL A 283 5.12 -20.84 4.09
CA VAL A 283 4.21 -20.18 3.17
C VAL A 283 4.85 -18.85 2.78
N PHE A 284 5.29 -18.74 1.53
CA PHE A 284 5.89 -17.55 0.97
C PHE A 284 4.85 -16.74 0.17
N VAL A 285 4.75 -15.45 0.46
CA VAL A 285 3.82 -14.55 -0.23
C VAL A 285 4.61 -13.40 -0.86
N THR A 286 4.33 -13.10 -2.13
CA THR A 286 4.99 -11.99 -2.82
C THR A 286 4.06 -11.27 -3.79
N GLY A 287 4.48 -10.08 -4.18
CA GLY A 287 3.79 -9.24 -5.14
C GLY A 287 4.57 -7.96 -5.38
N HIS A 288 4.19 -7.28 -6.46
CA HIS A 288 4.75 -5.99 -6.87
C HIS A 288 3.63 -4.96 -6.97
N SER A 289 3.93 -3.69 -6.69
CA SER A 289 2.96 -2.59 -6.86
C SER A 289 1.70 -2.78 -6.01
N LEU A 290 0.50 -2.70 -6.58
CA LEU A 290 -0.75 -3.10 -5.92
C LEU A 290 -0.69 -4.54 -5.36
N GLY A 291 -0.03 -5.46 -6.06
CA GLY A 291 0.12 -6.85 -5.60
C GLY A 291 0.95 -6.94 -4.32
N ALA A 292 1.87 -6.00 -4.09
CA ALA A 292 2.68 -5.94 -2.88
C ALA A 292 1.84 -5.62 -1.62
N THR A 293 0.85 -4.73 -1.73
CA THR A 293 -0.01 -4.39 -0.59
C THR A 293 -1.01 -5.50 -0.31
N ILE A 294 -1.56 -6.13 -1.35
CA ILE A 294 -2.42 -7.32 -1.22
C ILE A 294 -1.65 -8.48 -0.59
N ALA A 295 -0.41 -8.74 -1.02
CA ALA A 295 0.46 -9.78 -0.48
C ALA A 295 0.76 -9.60 1.02
N VAL A 296 0.94 -8.36 1.49
CA VAL A 296 1.10 -8.10 2.92
C VAL A 296 -0.17 -8.40 3.71
N LEU A 297 -1.35 -7.99 3.20
CA LEU A 297 -2.62 -8.33 3.85
C LEU A 297 -2.87 -9.85 3.85
N ASP A 298 -2.51 -10.57 2.78
CA ASP A 298 -2.58 -12.03 2.75
C ASP A 298 -1.71 -12.66 3.81
N ALA A 299 -0.43 -12.29 3.89
CA ALA A 299 0.49 -12.88 4.83
C ALA A 299 0.05 -12.65 6.27
N ILE A 300 -0.35 -11.41 6.60
CA ILE A 300 -0.91 -11.08 7.92
C ILE A 300 -2.07 -12.02 8.23
N ALA A 301 -3.10 -12.08 7.37
CA ALA A 301 -4.28 -12.88 7.66
C ALA A 301 -4.02 -14.40 7.59
N LEU A 302 -3.11 -14.88 6.73
CA LEU A 302 -2.70 -16.28 6.65
C LEU A 302 -2.01 -16.74 7.92
N ARG A 303 -1.28 -15.86 8.62
CA ARG A 303 -0.67 -16.21 9.90
C ARG A 303 -1.70 -16.64 10.96
N ASP A 304 -2.98 -16.22 10.83
CA ASP A 304 -4.07 -16.72 11.67
C ASP A 304 -4.33 -18.22 11.50
N VAL A 305 -4.17 -18.74 10.28
CA VAL A 305 -4.63 -20.08 9.88
C VAL A 305 -3.53 -21.05 9.51
N VAL A 306 -2.30 -20.56 9.32
CA VAL A 306 -1.11 -21.39 9.09
C VAL A 306 -0.53 -21.79 10.46
N PRO A 307 -0.22 -23.07 10.72
CA PRO A 307 0.44 -23.50 11.97
C PRO A 307 1.76 -22.75 12.21
N THR A 308 2.05 -22.38 13.46
CA THR A 308 3.23 -21.55 13.82
C THR A 308 4.58 -22.22 13.55
N GLU A 309 4.59 -23.55 13.45
CA GLU A 309 5.76 -24.34 13.05
C GLU A 309 6.16 -24.06 11.59
N ILE A 310 5.20 -23.63 10.77
CA ILE A 310 5.41 -23.24 9.38
C ILE A 310 5.61 -21.72 9.33
N GLN A 311 6.72 -21.29 8.74
CA GLN A 311 7.04 -19.88 8.60
C GLN A 311 6.09 -19.21 7.62
N VAL A 312 5.57 -18.03 7.96
CA VAL A 312 4.90 -17.16 6.98
C VAL A 312 5.89 -16.05 6.61
N GLU A 313 6.33 -16.04 5.36
CA GLU A 313 7.30 -15.08 4.85
C GLU A 313 6.64 -14.24 3.76
N VAL A 314 6.67 -12.92 3.90
CA VAL A 314 6.23 -11.99 2.86
C VAL A 314 7.37 -11.09 2.43
N SER A 315 7.68 -11.12 1.14
CA SER A 315 8.70 -10.26 0.53
C SER A 315 8.12 -9.62 -0.71
N VAL A 316 8.14 -8.30 -0.78
CA VAL A 316 7.40 -7.55 -1.81
C VAL A 316 8.21 -6.40 -2.37
N THR A 317 7.87 -5.96 -3.59
CA THR A 317 8.60 -4.89 -4.29
C THR A 317 7.70 -3.71 -4.65
N GLY A 318 8.23 -2.49 -4.58
CA GLY A 318 7.51 -1.28 -5.00
C GLY A 318 6.20 -1.05 -4.22
N GLN A 319 6.15 -1.45 -2.95
CA GLN A 319 4.94 -1.40 -2.13
C GLN A 319 4.56 0.05 -1.75
N PRO A 320 3.35 0.53 -2.08
CA PRO A 320 2.80 1.78 -1.54
C PRO A 320 2.50 1.71 -0.04
N ARG A 321 2.41 2.86 0.63
CA ARG A 321 1.96 2.89 2.04
C ARG A 321 0.57 2.27 2.18
N LEU A 322 0.44 1.31 3.10
CA LEU A 322 -0.77 0.51 3.25
C LEU A 322 -1.74 1.06 4.29
N GLY A 323 -1.23 1.56 5.42
CA GLY A 323 -2.07 1.96 6.54
C GLY A 323 -1.50 3.06 7.40
N ASN A 324 -2.16 3.33 8.52
CA ASN A 324 -1.78 4.35 9.49
C ASN A 324 -0.62 3.87 10.40
N PRO A 325 -0.05 4.74 11.25
CA PRO A 325 1.01 4.36 12.20
C PRO A 325 0.64 3.20 13.13
N VAL A 326 -0.65 3.03 13.45
CA VAL A 326 -1.14 1.90 14.24
C VAL A 326 -0.97 0.59 13.47
N PHE A 327 -1.40 0.53 12.21
CA PHE A 327 -1.20 -0.62 11.35
C PHE A 327 0.29 -0.96 11.18
N ALA A 328 1.13 0.06 10.91
CA ALA A 328 2.58 -0.12 10.79
C ALA A 328 3.20 -0.70 12.08
N ALA A 329 2.72 -0.26 13.25
CA ALA A 329 3.17 -0.78 14.54
C ALA A 329 2.74 -2.21 14.82
N LEU A 330 1.53 -2.59 14.44
CA LEU A 330 1.06 -3.95 14.59
C LEU A 330 1.83 -4.91 13.68
N LEU A 331 2.17 -4.49 12.45
CA LEU A 331 2.99 -5.30 11.55
C LEU A 331 4.42 -5.46 12.09
N ASP A 332 5.04 -4.40 12.61
CA ASP A 332 6.35 -4.51 13.27
C ASP A 332 6.30 -5.46 14.47
N GLN A 333 5.28 -5.36 15.34
CA GLN A 333 5.09 -6.29 16.47
C GLN A 333 4.90 -7.74 16.03
N LEU A 334 4.25 -7.97 14.89
CA LEU A 334 4.08 -9.31 14.32
C LEU A 334 5.42 -9.91 13.89
N VAL A 335 6.29 -9.09 13.28
CA VAL A 335 7.64 -9.51 12.85
C VAL A 335 8.57 -9.71 14.04
N ASP A 336 8.55 -8.79 15.00
CA ASP A 336 9.45 -8.79 16.17
C ASP A 336 9.12 -9.91 17.17
N ASN A 337 7.96 -10.55 17.05
CA ASN A 337 7.54 -11.64 17.92
C ASN A 337 7.97 -13.01 17.34
N PRO A 338 9.02 -13.67 17.89
CA PRO A 338 9.53 -14.91 17.33
C PRO A 338 8.52 -16.06 17.36
N SER A 339 7.56 -16.04 18.30
CA SER A 339 6.50 -17.05 18.39
C SER A 339 5.55 -17.05 17.18
N GLN A 340 5.53 -15.96 16.41
CA GLN A 340 4.71 -15.85 15.22
C GLN A 340 5.40 -16.42 13.98
N ASN A 341 6.72 -16.67 14.02
CA ASN A 341 7.47 -17.21 12.89
C ASN A 341 7.09 -16.49 11.57
N PHE A 342 7.15 -15.16 11.62
CA PHE A 342 6.66 -14.26 10.58
C PHE A 342 7.80 -13.37 10.09
N VAL A 343 8.01 -13.32 8.77
CA VAL A 343 9.07 -12.53 8.15
C VAL A 343 8.46 -11.55 7.16
N TYR A 344 8.92 -10.30 7.19
CA TYR A 344 8.45 -9.25 6.28
C TYR A 344 9.62 -8.45 5.71
N ASN A 345 9.68 -8.35 4.39
CA ASN A 345 10.67 -7.56 3.65
C ASN A 345 9.99 -6.68 2.60
N ARG A 346 10.32 -5.38 2.60
CA ARG A 346 9.87 -4.37 1.62
C ARG A 346 11.04 -3.91 0.77
N ILE A 347 11.06 -4.25 -0.52
CA ILE A 347 12.12 -3.82 -1.45
C ILE A 347 11.67 -2.57 -2.20
N THR A 348 12.46 -1.51 -2.14
CA THR A 348 12.25 -0.24 -2.86
C THR A 348 13.37 0.01 -3.86
N ASN A 349 13.03 0.53 -5.04
CA ASN A 349 13.99 0.78 -6.12
C ASN A 349 14.21 2.27 -6.32
N HIS A 350 15.46 2.71 -6.15
CA HIS A 350 15.94 4.06 -6.41
C HIS A 350 14.92 5.13 -5.98
N ALA A 351 14.40 5.91 -6.93
CA ALA A 351 13.42 6.97 -6.72
C ALA A 351 12.02 6.58 -7.22
N ASP A 352 11.63 5.31 -7.10
CA ASP A 352 10.27 4.84 -7.40
C ASP A 352 9.23 5.65 -6.62
N ILE A 353 8.26 6.22 -7.32
CA ILE A 353 7.18 7.02 -6.74
C ILE A 353 6.22 6.21 -5.88
N PHE A 354 6.02 4.91 -6.15
CA PHE A 354 4.97 4.11 -5.52
C PHE A 354 5.12 3.95 -4.01
N PRO A 355 6.31 3.64 -3.48
CA PRO A 355 6.57 3.67 -2.04
C PRO A 355 6.22 5.01 -1.36
N HIS A 356 6.19 6.11 -2.09
CA HIS A 356 5.88 7.44 -1.56
C HIS A 356 4.40 7.83 -1.72
N LEU A 357 3.60 7.02 -2.42
CA LEU A 357 2.16 7.25 -2.51
C LEU A 357 1.51 7.21 -1.13
N PHE A 358 0.39 7.94 -1.03
CA PHE A 358 -0.27 8.26 0.23
C PHE A 358 0.69 8.98 1.19
N PRO A 359 1.03 10.26 0.92
CA PRO A 359 2.04 10.98 1.69
C PRO A 359 1.78 10.95 3.19
N MET A 360 2.83 10.94 4.01
CA MET A 360 2.70 10.83 5.47
C MET A 360 1.81 11.90 6.11
N ILE A 361 1.74 13.09 5.50
CA ILE A 361 0.83 14.18 5.93
C ILE A 361 -0.66 13.79 5.88
N THR A 362 -1.01 12.82 5.04
CA THR A 362 -2.36 12.26 4.94
C THR A 362 -2.64 11.22 6.03
N GLY A 363 -1.63 10.86 6.83
CA GLY A 363 -1.72 9.95 7.98
C GLY A 363 -1.38 8.49 7.67
N TYR A 364 -0.88 8.17 6.47
CA TYR A 364 -0.32 6.86 6.14
C TYR A 364 1.16 6.76 6.52
N GLN A 365 1.62 5.56 6.85
CA GLN A 365 3.00 5.28 7.23
C GLN A 365 3.39 3.84 6.88
N HIS A 366 4.61 3.65 6.38
CA HIS A 366 5.24 2.34 6.22
C HIS A 366 5.62 1.71 7.56
N SER A 367 5.54 0.38 7.61
CA SER A 367 6.23 -0.43 8.61
C SER A 367 7.74 -0.46 8.36
N SER A 368 8.48 -1.09 9.27
CA SER A 368 9.93 -1.25 9.19
C SER A 368 10.34 -2.31 8.13
N ASN A 369 11.62 -2.68 8.09
CA ASN A 369 12.18 -3.72 7.20
C ASN A 369 12.24 -3.34 5.72
N GLU A 370 12.66 -2.10 5.45
CA GLU A 370 12.97 -1.68 4.10
C GLU A 370 14.35 -2.15 3.65
N ILE A 371 14.39 -2.65 2.41
CA ILE A 371 15.58 -2.94 1.64
C ILE A 371 15.56 -1.99 0.46
N TRP A 372 16.48 -1.03 0.45
CA TRP A 372 16.52 -0.01 -0.58
C TRP A 372 17.67 -0.26 -1.56
N ILE A 373 17.37 -0.20 -2.86
CA ILE A 373 18.34 -0.22 -3.94
C ILE A 373 18.62 1.24 -4.32
N PRO A 374 19.76 1.84 -3.89
CA PRO A 374 19.98 3.29 -4.02
C PRO A 374 20.36 3.75 -5.42
N THR A 375 20.47 2.84 -6.39
CA THR A 375 21.03 3.13 -7.72
C THR A 375 20.02 2.80 -8.81
N ALA A 376 19.72 3.78 -9.66
CA ALA A 376 18.94 3.60 -10.89
C ALA A 376 19.56 2.52 -11.79
N ASN A 377 18.75 1.89 -12.64
CA ASN A 377 19.19 0.86 -13.59
C ASN A 377 20.03 -0.24 -12.93
N SER A 378 19.59 -0.70 -11.75
CA SER A 378 20.34 -1.67 -10.96
C SER A 378 20.56 -2.99 -11.72
N THR A 379 21.69 -3.62 -11.44
CA THR A 379 22.12 -4.91 -12.00
C THR A 379 22.32 -5.93 -10.88
N SER A 380 22.63 -7.18 -11.22
CA SER A 380 22.89 -8.22 -10.22
C SER A 380 24.05 -7.88 -9.28
N SER A 381 25.00 -7.02 -9.69
CA SER A 381 26.11 -6.57 -8.84
C SER A 381 25.80 -5.32 -8.01
N THR A 382 24.71 -4.60 -8.28
CA THR A 382 24.38 -3.35 -7.59
C THR A 382 24.18 -3.59 -6.08
N PRO A 383 24.87 -2.83 -5.20
CA PRO A 383 24.67 -2.94 -3.76
C PRO A 383 23.29 -2.43 -3.37
N ALA A 384 22.76 -2.96 -2.26
CA ALA A 384 21.54 -2.48 -1.62
C ALA A 384 21.78 -2.39 -0.11
N VAL A 385 20.87 -1.71 0.58
CA VAL A 385 20.98 -1.47 2.02
C VAL A 385 19.70 -1.86 2.76
N LEU A 386 19.86 -2.32 3.98
CA LEU A 386 18.81 -2.43 4.98
C LEU A 386 18.63 -1.07 5.65
N CYS A 387 17.38 -0.66 5.78
CA CYS A 387 16.97 0.63 6.32
C CYS A 387 16.34 0.43 7.70
N PRO A 388 17.03 0.83 8.78
CA PRO A 388 16.50 0.69 10.13
C PRO A 388 15.22 1.51 10.34
N GLY A 389 14.27 0.92 11.06
CA GLY A 389 13.01 1.57 11.46
C GLY A 389 12.08 1.88 10.29
N ARG A 390 11.10 2.75 10.57
CA ARG A 390 10.09 3.22 9.62
C ARG A 390 10.53 4.52 8.97
N GLU A 391 10.15 4.71 7.71
CA GLU A 391 10.31 5.98 6.98
C GLU A 391 11.72 6.57 7.17
N ASN A 392 12.75 5.77 6.84
CA ASN A 392 14.14 6.16 7.10
C ASN A 392 14.60 7.22 6.07
N THR A 393 14.99 8.40 6.53
CA THR A 393 15.35 9.54 5.66
C THR A 393 16.70 9.41 4.99
N ASN A 394 17.49 8.40 5.34
CA ASN A 394 18.71 8.02 4.65
C ASN A 394 18.47 6.93 3.57
N CYS A 395 17.21 6.53 3.35
CA CYS A 395 16.82 5.50 2.38
C CYS A 395 15.92 6.04 1.26
N ALA A 396 14.89 5.31 0.82
CA ALA A 396 14.00 5.80 -0.23
C ALA A 396 13.40 7.17 0.12
N ASP A 397 13.10 7.43 1.40
CA ASP A 397 12.58 8.73 1.86
C ASP A 397 13.59 9.89 1.75
N SER A 398 14.85 9.61 1.39
CA SER A 398 15.84 10.63 1.02
C SER A 398 15.62 11.19 -0.39
N GLN A 399 14.81 10.53 -1.23
CA GLN A 399 14.66 10.87 -2.64
C GLN A 399 13.73 12.08 -2.83
N THR A 400 14.20 13.07 -3.59
CA THR A 400 13.45 14.30 -3.86
C THR A 400 12.91 14.40 -5.28
N GLN A 401 13.41 13.56 -6.19
CA GLN A 401 12.99 13.49 -7.60
C GLN A 401 12.49 12.09 -7.90
N LEU A 402 11.20 11.87 -7.61
CA LEU A 402 10.56 10.59 -7.83
C LEU A 402 10.23 10.38 -9.32
N ASP A 403 10.38 9.15 -9.81
CA ASP A 403 10.09 8.77 -11.19
C ASP A 403 9.28 7.47 -11.24
N ILE A 404 8.18 7.49 -11.98
CA ILE A 404 7.35 6.32 -12.26
C ILE A 404 8.11 5.24 -13.05
N LYS A 405 9.14 5.61 -13.80
CA LYS A 405 9.97 4.68 -14.58
C LYS A 405 10.84 3.78 -13.71
N GLU A 406 11.09 4.15 -12.46
CA GLU A 406 11.84 3.31 -11.51
C GLU A 406 10.96 2.20 -10.91
N HIS A 407 9.64 2.34 -10.98
CA HIS A 407 8.70 1.37 -10.44
C HIS A 407 8.85 -0.06 -11.00
N PRO A 408 8.88 -0.27 -12.33
CA PRO A 408 9.08 -1.60 -12.90
C PRO A 408 10.50 -2.15 -12.67
N GLY A 409 11.42 -1.34 -12.12
CA GLY A 409 12.83 -1.67 -11.98
C GLY A 409 13.67 -1.22 -13.18
N PRO A 410 14.85 -1.83 -13.39
CA PRO A 410 15.24 -3.13 -12.88
C PRO A 410 15.55 -3.12 -11.36
N TYR A 411 15.07 -4.15 -10.67
CA TYR A 411 15.48 -4.59 -9.34
C TYR A 411 16.58 -5.65 -9.51
N PHE A 412 17.82 -5.32 -9.20
CA PHE A 412 18.98 -6.19 -9.41
C PHE A 412 19.08 -6.80 -10.83
N GLY A 413 18.75 -6.03 -11.86
CA GLY A 413 18.74 -6.49 -13.26
C GLY A 413 17.47 -7.24 -13.69
N VAL A 414 16.44 -7.27 -12.84
CA VAL A 414 15.14 -7.90 -13.11
C VAL A 414 14.07 -6.83 -13.16
N LYS A 415 13.40 -6.69 -14.30
CA LYS A 415 12.18 -5.88 -14.38
C LYS A 415 11.00 -6.67 -13.84
N VAL A 416 10.03 -6.01 -13.22
CA VAL A 416 8.79 -6.61 -12.71
C VAL A 416 7.64 -5.70 -13.15
N GLU A 417 7.06 -5.98 -14.30
CA GLU A 417 6.06 -5.08 -14.90
C GLU A 417 5.04 -5.79 -15.81
N TYR A 418 4.02 -5.03 -16.21
CA TYR A 418 3.04 -5.44 -17.21
C TYR A 418 3.34 -4.76 -18.56
N PRO A 419 3.18 -5.46 -19.72
CA PRO A 419 2.90 -6.89 -19.84
C PRO A 419 4.10 -7.73 -19.37
N GLY A 420 3.83 -8.67 -18.47
CA GLY A 420 4.84 -9.62 -18.03
C GLY A 420 5.21 -10.57 -19.16
N CYS A 421 6.45 -11.06 -19.16
CA CYS A 421 6.92 -12.08 -20.09
C CYS A 421 6.94 -11.70 -21.58
N ALA A 422 6.92 -10.41 -21.94
CA ALA A 422 7.07 -9.97 -23.33
C ALA A 422 8.48 -10.23 -23.92
N ASP A 423 9.49 -10.31 -23.05
CA ASP A 423 10.90 -10.60 -23.39
C ASP A 423 11.35 -12.00 -22.92
N ALA A 424 10.40 -12.86 -22.52
CA ALA A 424 10.66 -14.15 -21.86
C ALA A 424 10.62 -15.34 -22.81
#